data_AF-A0A6I9PB67-F1
#
_entry.id   AF-A0A6I9PB67-F1
#
_cell.length_a   1.000
_cell.length_b   1.000
_cell.length_c   1.000
_cell.angle_alpha   90.00
_cell.angle_beta   90.00
_cell.angle_gamma   90.00
#
_symmetry.space_group_name_H-M   'P 1'
#
loop_
_entity.id
_entity.type
_entity.pdbx_description
1 polymer ?
#
loop_
_entity_poly.entity_id
_entity_poly.type
_entity_poly.pdbx_seq_one_letter_code
_entity_poly.pdbx_strand_id
1 'polypeptide(L)'
;SIQLQLNIGVEQIRVVHRDGRVVTLSHQEQELQDFLLSQMSQHQVHAVQQLAKVMGWQVLSFSNHVGLGPVESIGNASAVTVASPNGEYAISVRNGPESGCKVLVQFPRSQTKELPKSDVIQDPKWSHLRGPSKEVHWSKMEGRNFVYKMELLMAALTPCP
;
A
#
# COMPACT_ATOMS: atom_id res chain seq x y z
N SER A 1 -11.34 -30.10 -48.94
CA SER A 1 -10.64 -30.38 -47.67
C SER A 1 -11.43 -29.72 -46.56
N ILE A 2 -12.00 -30.47 -45.63
CA ILE A 2 -12.78 -29.91 -44.52
C ILE A 2 -11.80 -29.63 -43.38
N GLN A 3 -11.66 -28.37 -43.00
CA GLN A 3 -10.81 -27.96 -41.89
C GLN A 3 -11.68 -27.88 -40.64
N LEU A 4 -11.31 -28.66 -39.62
CA LEU A 4 -12.03 -28.76 -38.36
C LEU A 4 -11.19 -28.07 -37.28
N GLN A 5 -11.76 -27.05 -36.63
CA GLN A 5 -11.13 -26.33 -35.52
C GLN A 5 -11.93 -26.60 -34.24
N LEU A 6 -11.26 -27.19 -33.26
CA LEU A 6 -11.82 -27.47 -31.94
C LEU A 6 -11.17 -26.51 -30.93
N ASN A 7 -11.96 -25.63 -30.33
CA ASN A 7 -11.53 -24.73 -29.25
C ASN A 7 -12.11 -25.25 -27.92
N ILE A 8 -11.26 -25.76 -27.04
CA ILE A 8 -11.63 -26.22 -25.69
C ILE A 8 -11.27 -25.09 -24.72
N GLY A 9 -12.26 -24.54 -24.02
CA GLY A 9 -12.11 -23.45 -23.07
C GLY A 9 -12.46 -23.85 -21.63
N VAL A 10 -12.27 -22.93 -20.71
CA VAL A 10 -12.70 -23.05 -19.30
C VAL A 10 -14.06 -22.37 -19.17
N GLU A 11 -15.04 -23.02 -18.53
CA GLU A 11 -16.38 -22.42 -18.33
C GLU A 11 -16.39 -21.38 -17.19
N GLN A 12 -15.66 -21.67 -16.11
CA GLN A 12 -15.56 -20.84 -14.92
C GLN A 12 -14.23 -21.10 -14.20
N ILE A 13 -13.72 -20.08 -13.51
CA ILE A 13 -12.51 -20.18 -12.69
C ILE A 13 -12.90 -19.99 -11.23
N ARG A 14 -12.59 -20.97 -10.38
CA ARG A 14 -12.89 -20.92 -8.95
C ARG A 14 -11.60 -20.76 -8.15
N VAL A 15 -11.44 -19.61 -7.50
CA VAL A 15 -10.32 -19.32 -6.59
C VAL A 15 -10.75 -19.59 -5.16
N VAL A 16 -9.97 -20.38 -4.43
CA VAL A 16 -10.20 -20.70 -3.01
C VAL A 16 -9.03 -20.15 -2.20
N HIS A 17 -9.31 -19.17 -1.36
CA HIS A 17 -8.31 -18.58 -0.47
C HIS A 17 -8.04 -19.50 0.73
N ARG A 18 -6.88 -19.33 1.37
CA ARG A 18 -6.48 -20.10 2.56
C ARG A 18 -7.44 -19.92 3.74
N ASP A 19 -8.15 -18.80 3.80
CA ASP A 19 -9.15 -18.50 4.82
C ASP A 19 -10.55 -19.05 4.48
N GLY A 20 -10.67 -19.81 3.39
CA GLY A 20 -11.92 -20.42 2.95
C GLY A 20 -12.80 -19.51 2.09
N ARG A 21 -12.41 -18.26 1.83
CA ARG A 21 -13.14 -17.41 0.87
C ARG A 21 -13.07 -18.01 -0.52
N VAL A 22 -14.20 -18.03 -1.21
CA VAL A 22 -14.31 -18.54 -2.58
C VAL A 22 -14.69 -17.39 -3.49
N VAL A 23 -13.91 -17.20 -4.56
CA VAL A 23 -14.19 -16.26 -5.63
C VAL A 23 -14.43 -17.06 -6.90
N THR A 24 -15.58 -16.87 -7.53
CA THR A 24 -15.91 -17.50 -8.82
C THR A 24 -15.84 -16.42 -9.88
N LEU A 25 -14.98 -16.64 -10.87
CA LEU A 25 -14.81 -15.79 -12.05
C LEU A 25 -15.40 -16.50 -13.27
N SER A 26 -15.81 -15.73 -14.26
CA SER A 26 -16.23 -16.25 -15.55
C SER A 26 -15.05 -16.81 -16.35
N HIS A 27 -15.32 -17.23 -17.59
CA HIS A 27 -14.30 -17.66 -18.54
C HIS A 27 -13.48 -16.50 -19.14
N GLN A 28 -13.84 -15.24 -18.85
CA GLN A 28 -13.15 -14.09 -19.40
C GLN A 28 -11.77 -13.95 -18.76
N GLU A 29 -10.72 -13.93 -19.59
CA GLU A 29 -9.34 -13.76 -19.13
C GLU A 29 -9.14 -12.44 -18.38
N GLN A 30 -9.91 -11.40 -18.72
CA GLN A 30 -9.84 -10.09 -18.06
C GLN A 30 -10.17 -10.19 -16.56
N GLU A 31 -11.19 -10.96 -16.18
CA GLU A 31 -11.56 -11.12 -14.76
C GLU A 31 -10.45 -11.77 -13.95
N LEU A 32 -9.74 -12.74 -14.56
CA LEU A 32 -8.58 -13.36 -13.92
C LEU A 32 -7.42 -12.37 -13.79
N GLN A 33 -7.15 -11.57 -14.82
CA GLN A 33 -6.11 -10.54 -14.77
C GLN A 33 -6.42 -9.49 -13.69
N ASP A 34 -7.65 -8.98 -13.63
CA ASP A 34 -8.10 -8.01 -12.64
C ASP A 34 -8.00 -8.57 -11.22
N PHE A 35 -8.38 -9.83 -11.04
CA PHE A 35 -8.22 -10.53 -9.77
C PHE A 35 -6.74 -10.61 -9.36
N LEU A 36 -5.86 -11.05 -10.27
CA LEU A 36 -4.43 -11.18 -9.99
C LEU A 36 -3.78 -9.82 -9.66
N LEU A 37 -4.12 -8.77 -10.40
CA LEU A 37 -3.67 -7.41 -10.11
C LEU A 37 -4.14 -6.94 -8.73
N SER A 38 -5.38 -7.26 -8.36
CA SER A 38 -5.91 -6.96 -7.02
C SER A 38 -5.13 -7.69 -5.92
N GLN A 39 -4.81 -8.98 -6.13
CA GLN A 39 -4.01 -9.76 -5.18
C GLN A 39 -2.57 -9.23 -5.07
N MET A 40 -1.93 -8.88 -6.18
CA MET A 40 -0.59 -8.31 -6.20
C MET A 40 -0.52 -6.98 -5.46
N SER A 41 -1.51 -6.10 -5.70
CA SER A 41 -1.59 -4.80 -5.05
C SER A 41 -1.71 -4.93 -3.52
N GLN A 42 -2.60 -5.79 -3.05
CA GLN A 42 -2.77 -6.08 -1.61
C GLN A 42 -1.53 -6.73 -0.99
N HIS A 43 -0.89 -7.65 -1.73
CA HIS A 43 0.32 -8.31 -1.26
C HIS A 43 1.46 -7.33 -0.98
N GLN A 44 1.64 -6.31 -1.81
CA GLN A 44 2.67 -5.28 -1.59
C GLN A 44 2.47 -4.53 -0.28
N VAL A 45 1.24 -4.17 0.07
CA VAL A 45 0.92 -3.49 1.35
C VAL A 45 1.12 -4.42 2.54
N HIS A 46 0.71 -5.69 2.41
CA HIS A 46 0.99 -6.71 3.43
C HIS A 46 2.49 -6.94 3.63
N ALA A 47 3.29 -6.93 2.57
CA ALA A 47 4.74 -7.06 2.67
C ALA A 47 5.35 -5.90 3.47
N VAL A 48 4.90 -4.66 3.25
CA VAL A 48 5.30 -3.50 4.05
C VAL A 48 4.90 -3.66 5.52
N GLN A 49 3.69 -4.17 5.78
CA GLN A 49 3.23 -4.43 7.14
C GLN A 49 4.13 -5.46 7.87
N GLN A 50 4.55 -6.54 7.21
CA GLN A 50 5.44 -7.52 7.83
C GLN A 50 6.88 -6.99 7.95
N LEU A 51 7.36 -6.29 6.93
CA LEU A 51 8.67 -5.64 6.94
C LEU A 51 8.79 -4.66 8.10
N ALA A 52 7.75 -3.88 8.38
CA ALA A 52 7.73 -2.96 9.51
C ALA A 52 8.03 -3.68 10.83
N LYS A 53 7.42 -4.85 11.08
CA LYS A 53 7.68 -5.65 12.28
C LYS A 53 9.14 -6.10 12.37
N VAL A 54 9.73 -6.52 11.25
CA VAL A 54 11.12 -6.97 11.19
C VAL A 54 12.09 -5.81 11.44
N MET A 55 11.78 -4.62 10.91
CA MET A 55 12.58 -3.40 11.07
C MET A 55 12.37 -2.69 12.42
N GLY A 56 11.52 -3.23 13.30
CA GLY A 56 11.17 -2.60 14.59
C GLY A 56 10.20 -1.42 14.48
N TRP A 57 9.62 -1.19 13.31
CA TRP A 57 8.60 -0.18 13.08
C TRP A 57 7.23 -0.65 13.59
N GLN A 58 6.45 0.28 14.12
CA GLN A 58 5.11 0.00 14.65
C GLN A 58 4.06 0.19 13.57
N VAL A 59 3.18 -0.80 13.38
CA VAL A 59 2.01 -0.66 12.49
C VAL A 59 0.93 0.12 13.23
N LEU A 60 0.65 1.35 12.78
CA LEU A 60 -0.37 2.21 13.37
C LEU A 60 -1.76 1.90 12.81
N SER A 61 -1.84 1.63 11.51
CA SER A 61 -3.09 1.29 10.83
C SER A 61 -2.83 0.36 9.66
N PHE A 62 -3.82 -0.47 9.36
CA PHE A 62 -3.82 -1.36 8.22
C PHE A 62 -5.27 -1.56 7.75
N SER A 63 -5.51 -1.47 6.46
CA SER A 63 -6.82 -1.75 5.85
C SER A 63 -6.67 -2.41 4.49
N ASN A 64 -7.47 -3.45 4.26
CA ASN A 64 -7.60 -4.12 2.96
C ASN A 64 -8.65 -3.48 2.06
N HIS A 65 -9.48 -2.60 2.62
CA HIS A 65 -10.63 -1.99 1.94
C HIS A 65 -10.65 -0.50 2.28
N VAL A 66 -9.81 0.28 1.61
CA VAL A 66 -9.67 1.70 1.86
C VAL A 66 -10.81 2.45 1.18
N GLY A 67 -11.71 3.03 1.98
CA GLY A 67 -12.82 3.87 1.49
C GLY A 67 -12.44 5.33 1.19
N LEU A 68 -11.14 5.62 1.05
CA LEU A 68 -10.62 6.98 0.84
C LEU A 68 -9.68 7.03 -0.38
N GLY A 69 -9.75 8.14 -1.11
CA GLY A 69 -8.99 8.36 -2.35
C GLY A 69 -9.77 7.95 -3.60
N PRO A 70 -9.08 7.68 -4.72
CA PRO A 70 -9.73 7.25 -5.95
C PRO A 70 -10.51 5.94 -5.74
N VAL A 71 -11.68 5.86 -6.38
CA VAL A 71 -12.43 4.61 -6.48
C VAL A 71 -11.72 3.72 -7.50
N GLU A 72 -11.40 2.50 -7.11
CA GLU A 72 -10.84 1.49 -8.03
C GLU A 72 -12.01 0.84 -8.79
N SER A 73 -11.86 0.65 -10.10
CA SER A 73 -12.84 -0.10 -10.89
C SER A 73 -12.66 -1.61 -10.72
N ILE A 74 -11.44 -2.04 -10.34
CA ILE A 74 -11.10 -3.43 -10.03
C ILE A 74 -10.65 -3.59 -8.57
N GLY A 75 -11.32 -4.49 -7.84
CA GLY A 75 -10.97 -4.84 -6.46
C GLY A 75 -11.06 -3.66 -5.49
N ASN A 76 -10.19 -3.65 -4.47
CA ASN A 76 -10.11 -2.58 -3.48
C ASN A 76 -8.67 -2.12 -3.30
N ALA A 77 -8.49 -0.82 -3.04
CA ALA A 77 -7.22 -0.32 -2.55
C ALA A 77 -6.98 -0.77 -1.11
N SER A 78 -5.71 -1.02 -0.79
CA SER A 78 -5.23 -1.34 0.55
C SER A 78 -4.26 -0.26 1.03
N ALA A 79 -4.14 -0.10 2.35
CA ALA A 79 -3.21 0.84 2.93
C ALA A 79 -2.64 0.36 4.26
N VAL A 80 -1.43 0.84 4.56
CA VAL A 80 -0.76 0.67 5.84
C VAL A 80 -0.08 1.97 6.24
N THR A 81 -0.19 2.33 7.51
CA THR A 81 0.61 3.40 8.11
C THR A 81 1.49 2.81 9.20
N VAL A 82 2.78 3.09 9.12
CA VAL A 82 3.79 2.60 10.05
C VAL A 82 4.57 3.76 10.65
N ALA A 83 5.05 3.60 11.87
CA ALA A 83 5.86 4.57 12.60
C ALA A 83 7.25 4.04 12.88
N SER A 84 8.25 4.91 12.78
CA SER A 84 9.62 4.60 13.15
C SER A 84 9.73 4.23 14.64
N PRO A 85 10.77 3.46 15.04
CA PRO A 85 10.93 3.01 16.42
C PRO A 85 10.99 4.14 17.46
N ASN A 86 11.52 5.30 17.08
CA ASN A 86 11.57 6.50 17.91
C ASN A 86 10.30 7.37 17.85
N GLY A 87 9.29 7.00 17.04
CA GLY A 87 8.03 7.72 16.91
C GLY A 87 8.05 8.99 16.04
N GLU A 88 9.23 9.40 15.56
CA GLU A 88 9.46 10.68 14.87
C GLU A 88 8.94 10.69 13.43
N TYR A 89 9.10 9.58 12.70
CA TYR A 89 8.68 9.44 11.31
C TYR A 89 7.49 8.50 11.18
N ALA A 90 6.63 8.77 10.19
CA ALA A 90 5.62 7.81 9.73
C ALA A 90 5.76 7.58 8.23
N ILE A 91 5.46 6.38 7.78
CA ILE A 91 5.29 6.06 6.36
C ILE A 91 3.86 5.56 6.17
N SER A 92 3.13 6.19 5.26
CA SER A 92 1.81 5.73 4.82
C SER A 92 1.92 5.24 3.38
N VAL A 93 1.55 3.98 3.15
CA VAL A 93 1.51 3.36 1.83
C VAL A 93 0.07 3.07 1.50
N ARG A 94 -0.41 3.54 0.35
CA ARG A 94 -1.69 3.14 -0.26
C ARG A 94 -1.40 2.49 -1.59
N ASN A 95 -1.98 1.34 -1.86
CA ASN A 95 -1.85 0.67 -3.14
C ASN A 95 -3.22 0.27 -3.68
N GLY A 96 -3.54 0.73 -4.88
CA GLY A 96 -4.71 0.29 -5.65
C GLY A 96 -4.28 -0.57 -6.84
N PRO A 97 -5.13 -1.49 -7.34
CA PRO A 97 -4.77 -2.32 -8.48
C PRO A 97 -4.62 -1.49 -9.77
N GLU A 98 -5.38 -0.40 -9.91
CA GLU A 98 -5.26 0.53 -11.05
C GLU A 98 -4.50 1.79 -10.69
N SER A 99 -4.84 2.40 -9.55
CA SER A 99 -4.21 3.67 -9.15
C SER A 99 -2.75 3.53 -8.72
N GLY A 100 -2.29 2.29 -8.52
CA GLY A 100 -0.93 1.95 -8.15
C GLY A 100 -0.56 2.37 -6.73
N CYS A 101 0.75 2.37 -6.46
CA CYS A 101 1.29 2.58 -5.13
C CYS A 101 1.68 4.05 -4.90
N LYS A 102 1.13 4.64 -3.85
CA LYS A 102 1.50 5.95 -3.30
C LYS A 102 2.14 5.79 -1.93
N VAL A 103 3.27 6.45 -1.73
CA VAL A 103 4.04 6.39 -0.49
C VAL A 103 4.20 7.81 0.05
N LEU A 104 3.76 8.05 1.26
CA LEU A 104 3.85 9.34 1.95
C LEU A 104 4.74 9.17 3.18
N VAL A 105 5.72 10.06 3.36
CA VAL A 105 6.54 10.15 4.57
C VAL A 105 6.09 11.36 5.36
N GLN A 106 5.75 11.14 6.62
CA GLN A 106 5.46 12.17 7.60
C GLN A 106 6.72 12.45 8.42
N PHE A 107 7.12 13.72 8.45
CA PHE A 107 8.34 14.17 9.11
C PHE A 107 8.06 14.71 10.52
N PRO A 108 9.07 14.73 11.41
CA PRO A 108 9.01 15.44 12.67
C PRO A 108 8.63 16.91 12.50
N ARG A 109 7.80 17.41 13.41
CA ARG A 109 7.38 18.82 13.40
C ARG A 109 8.57 19.76 13.63
N SER A 110 9.54 19.33 14.43
CA SER A 110 10.77 20.07 14.80
C SER A 110 11.66 20.44 13.60
N GLN A 111 11.58 19.70 12.49
CA GLN A 111 12.35 20.00 11.28
C GLN A 111 11.68 21.04 10.38
N THR A 112 10.47 21.50 10.70
CA THR A 112 9.73 22.46 9.89
C THR A 112 9.83 23.85 10.53
N LYS A 113 10.65 24.74 9.95
CA LYS A 113 10.86 26.10 10.46
C LYS A 113 9.59 26.96 10.46
N GLU A 114 8.64 26.69 9.56
CA GLU A 114 7.36 27.37 9.48
C GLU A 114 6.27 26.40 9.02
N LEU A 115 5.32 26.08 9.90
CA LEU A 115 4.11 25.35 9.52
C LEU A 115 2.98 26.35 9.31
N PRO A 116 2.12 26.16 8.29
CA PRO A 116 0.86 26.88 8.22
C PRO A 116 0.11 26.64 9.53
N LYS A 117 -0.35 27.70 10.19
CA LYS A 117 -1.31 27.55 11.28
C LYS A 117 -2.51 26.81 10.69
N SER A 118 -2.80 25.62 11.20
CA SER A 118 -3.98 24.88 10.78
C SER A 118 -5.19 25.60 11.35
N ASP A 119 -5.98 26.27 10.50
CA ASP A 119 -7.17 27.01 10.93
C ASP A 119 -8.21 26.11 11.64
N VAL A 120 -8.14 24.81 11.37
CA VAL A 120 -9.04 23.77 11.90
C VAL A 120 -8.58 23.24 13.27
N ILE A 121 -7.27 23.28 13.56
CA ILE A 121 -6.69 22.70 14.78
C ILE A 121 -6.12 23.82 15.64
N GLN A 122 -7.00 24.44 16.41
CA GLN A 122 -6.68 25.59 17.27
C GLN A 122 -6.26 25.18 18.69
N ASP A 123 -6.59 23.95 19.11
CA ASP A 123 -6.34 23.48 20.48
C ASP A 123 -4.88 22.98 20.63
N PRO A 124 -4.12 23.53 21.59
CA PRO A 124 -2.70 23.24 21.79
C PRO A 124 -2.39 21.78 22.12
N LYS A 125 -3.36 20.96 22.58
CA LYS A 125 -3.12 19.52 22.77
C LYS A 125 -2.78 18.80 21.47
N TRP A 126 -3.26 19.31 20.35
CA TRP A 126 -2.98 18.79 19.01
C TRP A 126 -1.68 19.34 18.43
N SER A 127 -1.02 20.29 19.11
CA SER A 127 0.30 20.78 18.69
C SER A 127 1.37 19.67 18.72
N HIS A 128 1.12 18.62 19.51
CA HIS A 128 1.93 17.40 19.62
C HIS A 128 1.66 16.37 18.52
N LEU A 129 0.66 16.59 17.64
CA LEU A 129 0.47 15.74 16.47
C LEU A 129 1.64 15.91 15.48
N ARG A 130 1.92 14.84 14.72
CA ARG A 130 3.05 14.71 13.80
C ARG A 130 3.09 15.82 12.73
N GLY A 131 4.27 16.02 12.14
CA GLY A 131 4.55 17.11 11.20
C GLY A 131 3.99 16.88 9.78
N PRO A 132 4.47 17.65 8.79
CA PRO A 132 3.94 17.60 7.43
C PRO A 132 4.32 16.29 6.72
N SER A 133 3.48 15.87 5.78
CA SER A 133 3.73 14.70 4.93
C SER A 133 4.20 15.12 3.53
N LYS A 134 5.15 14.36 2.95
CA LYS A 134 5.54 14.48 1.53
C LYS A 134 5.42 13.15 0.82
N GLU A 135 4.99 13.19 -0.44
CA GLU A 135 4.95 12.02 -1.31
C GLU A 135 6.36 11.66 -1.79
N VAL A 136 6.70 10.37 -1.66
CA VAL A 136 7.96 9.80 -2.12
C VAL A 136 7.76 9.21 -3.49
N HIS A 137 8.57 9.66 -4.45
CA HIS A 137 8.65 9.08 -5.78
C HIS A 137 9.44 7.76 -5.74
N TRP A 138 8.84 6.73 -5.14
CA TRP A 138 9.49 5.44 -4.88
C TRP A 138 9.97 4.73 -6.16
N SER A 139 9.34 5.01 -7.31
CA SER A 139 9.78 4.49 -8.61
C SER A 139 11.22 4.89 -8.95
N LYS A 140 11.66 6.08 -8.49
CA LYS A 140 13.02 6.61 -8.70
C LYS A 140 14.03 6.15 -7.64
N MET A 141 13.59 5.50 -6.56
CA MET A 141 14.50 4.99 -5.54
C MET A 141 15.31 3.81 -6.08
N GLU A 142 16.55 3.68 -5.59
CA GLU A 142 17.40 2.51 -5.85
C GLU A 142 16.76 1.24 -5.28
N GLY A 143 16.88 0.13 -6.00
CA GLY A 143 16.33 -1.15 -5.56
C GLY A 143 15.66 -1.97 -6.64
N ARG A 144 15.73 -3.29 -6.50
CA ARG A 144 15.22 -4.25 -7.50
C ARG A 144 13.70 -4.40 -7.48
N ASN A 145 13.07 -4.23 -6.32
CA ASN A 145 11.63 -4.40 -6.15
C ASN A 145 11.07 -3.45 -5.09
N PHE A 146 9.75 -3.37 -5.01
CA PHE A 146 9.04 -2.46 -4.11
C PHE A 146 9.41 -2.67 -2.64
N VAL A 147 9.46 -3.91 -2.17
CA VAL A 147 9.73 -4.23 -0.75
C VAL A 147 11.12 -3.78 -0.34
N TYR A 148 12.13 -4.04 -1.17
CA TYR A 148 13.51 -3.59 -0.93
C TYR A 148 13.62 -2.07 -0.90
N LYS A 149 12.88 -1.36 -1.77
CA LYS A 149 12.83 0.11 -1.74
C LYS A 149 12.20 0.63 -0.43
N MET A 150 11.17 -0.04 0.07
CA MET A 150 10.57 0.30 1.37
C MET A 150 11.50 0.00 2.54
N GLU A 151 12.27 -1.09 2.47
CA GLU A 151 13.31 -1.42 3.45
C GLU A 151 14.37 -0.33 3.51
N LEU A 152 14.90 0.09 2.35
CA LEU A 152 15.85 1.20 2.27
C LEU A 152 15.26 2.51 2.82
N LEU A 153 13.99 2.81 2.51
CA LEU A 153 13.31 3.99 3.04
C LEU A 153 13.20 3.93 4.57
N MET A 154 12.78 2.80 5.12
CA MET A 154 12.66 2.60 6.57
C MET A 154 14.02 2.68 7.25
N ALA A 155 15.05 2.07 6.67
CA ALA A 155 16.41 2.12 7.19
C ALA A 155 16.94 3.56 7.22
N ALA A 156 16.77 4.33 6.14
CA ALA A 156 17.21 5.72 6.06
C ALA A 156 16.50 6.66 7.07
N LEU A 157 15.27 6.31 7.48
CA LEU A 157 14.49 7.06 8.47
C LEU A 157 14.64 6.52 9.90
N THR A 158 15.35 5.41 10.08
CA THR A 158 15.67 4.87 11.40
C THR A 158 17.01 5.45 11.83
N PRO A 159 17.09 6.16 12.98
CA PRO A 159 18.38 6.65 13.47
C PRO A 159 19.32 5.46 13.73
N CYS A 160 20.56 5.55 13.26
CA CYS A 160 21.60 4.66 13.76
C CYS A 160 21.87 4.98 15.23
N PRO A 161 21.96 3.98 16.12
CA PRO A 161 22.43 4.18 17.48
C PRO A 161 23.88 4.69 17.54
#